data_AF-A0A7S4JIT9-F1
#
_entry.id   AF-A0A7S4JIT9-F1
#
_cell.length_a   1.000
_cell.length_b   1.000
_cell.length_c   1.000
_cell.angle_alpha   90.00
_cell.angle_beta   90.00
_cell.angle_gamma   90.00
#
_symmetry.space_group_name_H-M   'P 1'
#
loop_
_entity.id
_entity.type
_entity.pdbx_description
1 polymer ?
#
loop_
_entity_poly.entity_id
_entity_poly.type
_entity_poly.pdbx_seq_one_letter_code
_entity_poly.pdbx_strand_id
1 'polypeptide(L)'
;FVMTRLIFFPNGLAPPYHKLVSRDTHYDEDICGVGAYYQPDLPSHLEPKYYVGVLGKRGCSTYDLKVKTFRGPCTPSVNVTAAGQVEDVLAGSLAERISYFQCTRQDSFCNIKVDHSMRARCSAHERTPPFVIALAYSPGHNFDNLVVEVFDLNPGDMPNSLTVSLYMGRGSHETLAFARPLDTTAIARDRVFSLGLNTIELSENLCDGVCNTTGTGYLSLVVACNHNDVRMSVLATAVKVKASDFAPTNGEVCPELWSYHMIRVPHNASGVRVHIEVLKGDVYYAMSRWDTQPSFASCNANEMPMSDMHHGHVDLCNAKEHSDKKYGHIGLYGGTFCAVYVISVSALGPDDSCSTETTGICDVLAHASAATALRATAVAWALAVPCAIVLLGGRCMWGF
;
A
#
# COMPACT_ATOMS: atom_id res chain seq x y z
N PHE A 1 -15.41 -12.04 -23.04
CA PHE A 1 -16.06 -10.72 -23.10
C PHE A 1 -14.98 -9.67 -23.11
N VAL A 2 -15.16 -8.58 -23.82
CA VAL A 2 -14.24 -7.44 -23.78
C VAL A 2 -15.03 -6.23 -23.29
N MET A 3 -14.50 -5.54 -22.30
CA MET A 3 -15.03 -4.32 -21.72
C MET A 3 -13.99 -3.25 -21.94
N THR A 4 -14.31 -2.22 -22.72
CA THR A 4 -13.43 -1.08 -22.90
C THR A 4 -13.96 0.10 -22.09
N ARG A 5 -13.08 0.77 -21.34
CA ARG A 5 -13.41 1.96 -20.56
C ARG A 5 -12.44 3.09 -20.90
N LEU A 6 -13.00 4.20 -21.38
CA LEU A 6 -12.35 5.51 -21.40
C LEU A 6 -12.54 6.13 -20.01
N ILE A 7 -11.48 6.63 -19.38
CA ILE A 7 -11.61 7.46 -18.17
C ILE A 7 -11.06 8.85 -18.51
N PHE A 8 -11.92 9.86 -18.43
CA PHE A 8 -11.55 11.26 -18.49
C PHE A 8 -12.00 11.91 -17.17
N PHE A 9 -11.11 12.61 -16.47
CA PHE A 9 -11.47 13.45 -15.33
C PHE A 9 -11.00 14.88 -15.63
N PRO A 10 -11.95 15.75 -16.05
CA PRO A 10 -12.16 16.94 -15.22
C PRO A 10 -13.64 17.26 -14.89
N ASN A 11 -14.65 16.62 -15.51
CA ASN A 11 -16.04 17.11 -15.39
C ASN A 11 -17.10 16.06 -14.97
N GLY A 12 -16.71 14.97 -14.30
CA GLY A 12 -17.67 14.09 -13.59
C GLY A 12 -18.67 13.29 -14.44
N LEU A 13 -18.60 13.35 -15.77
CA LEU A 13 -19.40 12.48 -16.64
C LEU A 13 -18.58 11.23 -16.98
N ALA A 14 -18.97 10.09 -16.41
CA ALA A 14 -18.42 8.80 -16.79
C ALA A 14 -18.70 8.55 -18.28
N PRO A 15 -17.67 8.29 -19.13
CA PRO A 15 -17.92 7.91 -20.51
C PRO A 15 -18.75 6.63 -20.59
N PRO A 16 -19.51 6.42 -21.67
CA PRO A 16 -20.23 5.17 -21.89
C PRO A 16 -19.24 3.99 -21.83
N TYR A 17 -19.62 2.95 -21.09
CA TYR A 17 -18.91 1.67 -21.14
C TYR A 17 -19.45 0.88 -22.33
N HIS A 18 -18.56 0.25 -23.09
CA HIS A 18 -18.96 -0.64 -24.17
C HIS A 18 -18.84 -2.08 -23.65
N LYS A 19 -20.00 -2.72 -23.40
CA LYS A 19 -20.07 -4.15 -23.05
C LYS A 19 -20.28 -4.94 -24.34
N LEU A 20 -19.27 -5.69 -24.76
CA LEU A 20 -19.33 -6.40 -26.03
C LEU A 20 -19.24 -7.91 -25.83
N VAL A 21 -20.23 -8.62 -26.38
CA VAL A 21 -20.39 -10.06 -26.33
C VAL A 21 -20.01 -10.63 -27.69
N SER A 22 -18.71 -10.76 -27.97
CA SER A 22 -18.27 -11.50 -29.15
C SER A 22 -18.32 -13.02 -28.87
N ARG A 23 -18.80 -13.79 -29.86
CA ARG A 23 -18.69 -15.25 -29.93
C ARG A 23 -17.47 -15.70 -30.74
N ASP A 24 -16.74 -14.77 -31.35
CA ASP A 24 -15.70 -15.05 -32.32
C ASP A 24 -14.32 -15.23 -31.66
N THR A 25 -13.44 -15.99 -32.30
CA THR A 25 -12.06 -16.30 -31.86
C THR A 25 -11.06 -15.19 -32.15
N HIS A 26 -11.44 -14.23 -33.01
CA HIS A 26 -10.70 -13.02 -33.29
C HIS A 26 -11.66 -11.84 -33.18
N TYR A 27 -11.19 -10.75 -32.59
CA TYR A 27 -11.98 -9.57 -32.39
C TYR A 27 -11.09 -8.35 -32.63
N ASP A 28 -11.54 -7.50 -33.54
CA ASP A 28 -10.89 -6.23 -33.88
C ASP A 28 -11.90 -5.12 -33.60
N GLU A 29 -11.43 -4.04 -32.99
CA GLU A 29 -12.28 -2.95 -32.53
C GLU A 29 -11.54 -1.64 -32.66
N ASP A 30 -12.10 -0.77 -33.49
CA ASP A 30 -11.58 0.56 -33.72
C ASP A 30 -12.14 1.54 -32.70
N ILE A 31 -11.29 1.96 -31.75
CA ILE A 31 -11.64 3.05 -30.84
C ILE A 31 -11.45 4.38 -31.58
N CYS A 32 -12.57 4.98 -31.98
CA CYS A 32 -12.58 6.23 -32.76
C CYS A 32 -12.52 7.49 -31.90
N GLY A 33 -12.06 8.59 -32.52
CA GLY A 33 -12.12 9.92 -31.89
C GLY A 33 -11.14 10.14 -30.74
N VAL A 34 -10.15 9.24 -30.56
CA VAL A 34 -9.12 9.31 -29.51
C VAL A 34 -8.41 10.67 -29.51
N GLY A 35 -8.13 11.24 -30.69
CA GLY A 35 -7.47 12.54 -30.83
C GLY A 35 -8.24 13.73 -30.25
N ALA A 36 -9.58 13.67 -30.14
CA ALA A 36 -10.36 14.73 -29.50
C ALA A 36 -10.13 14.81 -27.99
N TYR A 37 -9.61 13.73 -27.39
CA TYR A 37 -9.29 13.63 -25.97
C TYR A 37 -7.81 13.89 -25.66
N TYR A 38 -6.95 13.85 -26.67
CA TYR A 38 -5.55 14.27 -26.55
C TYR A 38 -5.45 15.78 -26.72
N GLN A 39 -5.41 16.51 -25.60
CA GLN A 39 -4.93 17.90 -25.64
C GLN A 39 -3.40 17.87 -25.62
N PRO A 40 -2.71 18.41 -26.65
CA PRO A 40 -1.26 18.34 -26.77
C PRO A 40 -0.50 19.04 -25.63
N ASP A 41 -1.19 19.89 -24.88
CA ASP A 41 -0.62 20.68 -23.76
C ASP A 41 -0.94 20.08 -22.38
N LEU A 42 -1.61 18.92 -22.30
CA LEU A 42 -1.85 18.27 -21.01
C LEU A 42 -0.53 17.74 -20.43
N PRO A 43 -0.22 18.03 -19.15
CA PRO A 43 0.84 17.36 -18.44
C PRO A 43 0.74 15.84 -18.58
N SER A 44 1.86 15.13 -18.70
CA SER A 44 1.91 13.67 -18.94
C SER A 44 1.12 12.81 -17.93
N HIS A 45 0.85 13.33 -16.73
CA HIS A 45 0.03 12.67 -15.71
C HIS A 45 -1.48 12.79 -15.93
N LEU A 46 -1.92 13.62 -16.89
CA LEU A 46 -3.31 13.81 -17.32
C LEU A 46 -3.58 13.23 -18.72
N GLU A 47 -2.64 12.47 -19.28
CA GLU A 47 -2.87 11.76 -20.53
C GLU A 47 -4.05 10.78 -20.39
N PRO A 48 -4.98 10.76 -21.37
CA PRO A 48 -6.13 9.87 -21.32
C PRO A 48 -5.67 8.41 -21.32
N LYS A 49 -6.13 7.62 -20.34
CA LYS A 49 -5.84 6.19 -20.24
C LYS A 49 -7.02 5.38 -20.75
N TYR A 50 -6.71 4.36 -21.54
CA TYR A 50 -7.67 3.38 -22.05
C TYR A 50 -7.46 2.05 -21.33
N TYR A 51 -8.55 1.48 -20.84
CA TYR A 51 -8.53 0.18 -20.19
C TYR A 51 -9.32 -0.82 -21.02
N VAL A 52 -8.73 -2.00 -21.23
CA VAL A 52 -9.39 -3.15 -21.85
C VAL A 52 -9.47 -4.26 -20.80
N GLY A 53 -10.68 -4.52 -20.31
CA GLY A 53 -10.97 -5.65 -19.45
C GLY A 53 -11.43 -6.84 -20.28
N VAL A 54 -10.72 -7.97 -20.21
CA VAL A 54 -11.17 -9.22 -20.83
C VAL A 54 -11.76 -10.11 -19.74
N LEU A 55 -13.08 -10.29 -19.77
CA LEU A 55 -13.78 -11.18 -18.85
C LEU A 55 -13.94 -12.56 -19.51
N GLY A 56 -13.24 -13.55 -18.97
CA GLY A 56 -13.45 -14.96 -19.31
C GLY A 56 -14.87 -15.41 -18.97
N LYS A 57 -15.40 -16.38 -19.72
CA LYS A 57 -16.70 -17.02 -19.40
C LYS A 57 -16.47 -18.17 -18.43
N ARG A 58 -16.91 -19.39 -18.77
CA ARG A 58 -16.85 -20.58 -17.93
C ARG A 58 -15.46 -21.25 -17.86
N GLY A 59 -14.44 -20.64 -18.46
CA GLY A 59 -13.08 -21.19 -18.51
C GLY A 59 -12.03 -20.11 -18.72
N CYS A 60 -10.77 -20.44 -18.46
CA CYS A 60 -9.64 -19.57 -18.77
C CYS A 60 -9.56 -19.39 -20.29
N SER A 61 -9.62 -18.15 -20.76
CA SER A 61 -9.38 -17.83 -22.18
C SER A 61 -7.98 -17.27 -22.32
N THR A 62 -7.19 -17.85 -23.21
CA THR A 62 -5.93 -17.27 -23.67
C THR A 62 -6.22 -16.23 -24.74
N TYR A 63 -5.72 -15.01 -24.55
CA TYR A 63 -5.89 -13.93 -25.50
C TYR A 63 -4.53 -13.25 -25.73
N ASP A 64 -4.34 -12.78 -26.95
CA ASP A 64 -3.26 -11.90 -27.33
C ASP A 64 -3.89 -10.53 -27.60
N LEU A 65 -3.45 -9.50 -26.89
CA LEU A 65 -3.94 -8.14 -27.06
C LEU A 65 -2.92 -7.35 -27.87
N LYS A 66 -3.26 -7.08 -29.14
CA LYS A 66 -2.45 -6.23 -30.00
C LYS A 66 -3.14 -4.89 -30.14
N VAL A 67 -2.45 -3.84 -29.70
CA VAL A 67 -2.92 -2.46 -29.87
C VAL A 67 -2.10 -1.82 -30.98
N LYS A 68 -2.78 -1.29 -32.00
CA LYS A 68 -2.15 -0.54 -33.07
C LYS A 68 -2.82 0.81 -33.21
N THR A 69 -2.02 1.88 -33.16
CA THR A 69 -2.50 3.22 -33.49
C THR A 69 -2.62 3.36 -35.01
N PHE A 70 -3.70 3.92 -35.51
CA PHE A 70 -3.86 4.24 -36.93
C PHE A 70 -4.37 5.66 -37.13
N ARG A 71 -4.10 6.21 -38.32
CA ARG A 71 -4.67 7.47 -38.81
C ARG A 71 -5.50 7.14 -40.04
N GLY A 72 -6.80 7.41 -40.00
CA GLY A 72 -7.69 7.06 -41.10
C GLY A 72 -9.18 7.18 -40.72
N PRO A 73 -10.09 6.87 -41.65
CA PRO A 73 -11.51 6.75 -41.35
C PRO A 73 -11.72 5.71 -40.26
N CYS A 74 -12.57 6.03 -39.29
CA CYS A 74 -12.84 5.19 -38.13
C CYS A 74 -14.36 5.04 -37.98
N THR A 75 -14.85 3.80 -37.88
CA THR A 75 -16.28 3.52 -37.76
C THR A 75 -16.57 3.10 -36.33
N PRO A 76 -17.25 3.91 -35.49
CA PRO A 76 -17.48 3.56 -34.10
C PRO A 76 -18.39 2.31 -34.01
N SER A 77 -18.03 1.34 -33.16
CA SER A 77 -18.90 0.19 -32.93
C SER A 77 -20.21 0.60 -32.27
N VAL A 78 -21.30 -0.01 -32.75
CA VAL A 78 -22.65 0.31 -32.32
C VAL A 78 -22.84 -0.11 -30.86
N ASN A 79 -23.28 0.84 -30.01
CA ASN A 79 -23.55 0.63 -28.59
C ASN A 79 -24.49 -0.57 -28.33
N VAL A 80 -23.96 -1.66 -27.78
CA VAL A 80 -24.78 -2.76 -27.28
C VAL A 80 -25.20 -2.43 -25.84
N THR A 81 -26.38 -1.83 -25.71
CA THR A 81 -27.07 -1.70 -24.41
C THR A 81 -27.73 -3.03 -24.07
N ALA A 82 -27.16 -3.78 -23.13
CA ALA A 82 -27.84 -4.94 -22.54
C ALA A 82 -27.44 -5.12 -21.06
N ALA A 83 -28.25 -4.48 -20.21
CA ALA A 83 -28.49 -4.88 -18.84
C ALA A 83 -29.07 -6.31 -18.82
N GLY A 84 -28.54 -7.17 -17.95
CA GLY A 84 -29.00 -8.56 -17.83
C GLY A 84 -28.03 -9.40 -17.01
N GLN A 85 -28.44 -9.65 -15.76
CA GLN A 85 -28.12 -10.71 -14.78
C GLN A 85 -26.96 -11.66 -15.09
N VAL A 86 -26.07 -11.84 -14.11
CA VAL A 86 -25.35 -13.11 -13.89
C VAL A 86 -25.20 -13.32 -12.38
N GLU A 87 -26.09 -14.15 -11.83
CA GLU A 87 -25.88 -14.91 -10.59
C GLU A 87 -24.88 -16.05 -10.82
N ASP A 88 -24.35 -16.51 -9.69
CA ASP A 88 -23.43 -17.59 -9.37
C ASP A 88 -23.24 -18.78 -10.35
N VAL A 89 -22.05 -19.37 -10.23
CA VAL A 89 -21.67 -20.81 -10.34
C VAL A 89 -20.27 -20.93 -10.96
N LEU A 90 -19.29 -20.92 -10.05
CA LEU A 90 -17.94 -21.44 -10.20
C LEU A 90 -17.94 -22.96 -10.02
N ALA A 91 -17.55 -23.72 -11.04
CA ALA A 91 -16.93 -25.03 -10.86
C ALA A 91 -16.22 -25.48 -12.15
N GLY A 92 -14.98 -25.94 -12.03
CA GLY A 92 -14.34 -26.84 -13.00
C GLY A 92 -13.19 -26.25 -13.82
N SER A 93 -12.01 -26.81 -13.59
CA SER A 93 -10.66 -26.47 -14.07
C SER A 93 -10.40 -26.64 -15.58
N LEU A 94 -9.55 -25.77 -16.15
CA LEU A 94 -8.18 -26.05 -16.64
C LEU A 94 -7.71 -24.74 -17.32
N ALA A 95 -6.83 -23.95 -16.72
CA ALA A 95 -5.39 -24.22 -16.59
C ALA A 95 -4.74 -24.48 -17.96
N GLU A 96 -4.57 -23.43 -18.77
CA GLU A 96 -3.27 -23.04 -19.33
C GLU A 96 -3.41 -21.81 -20.25
N ARG A 97 -2.50 -20.84 -20.06
CA ARG A 97 -2.02 -19.86 -21.07
C ARG A 97 -2.54 -18.41 -21.11
N ILE A 98 -2.98 -17.86 -19.98
CA ILE A 98 -2.49 -16.51 -19.63
C ILE A 98 -1.90 -16.66 -18.25
N SER A 99 -0.58 -16.69 -18.17
CA SER A 99 0.12 -16.88 -16.92
C SER A 99 -0.11 -15.65 -16.03
N TYR A 100 -1.20 -15.67 -15.26
CA TYR A 100 -1.08 -15.34 -13.85
C TYR A 100 0.20 -16.04 -13.40
N PHE A 101 1.23 -15.29 -12.99
CA PHE A 101 2.36 -15.94 -12.36
C PHE A 101 1.76 -16.71 -11.18
N GLN A 102 1.84 -18.03 -11.24
CA GLN A 102 1.32 -18.90 -10.21
C GLN A 102 2.53 -19.34 -9.42
N CYS A 103 2.60 -18.90 -8.18
CA CYS A 103 3.57 -19.41 -7.23
C CYS A 103 3.17 -20.84 -6.88
N THR A 104 3.98 -21.80 -7.31
CA THR A 104 3.78 -23.23 -7.05
C THR A 104 4.52 -23.63 -5.78
N ARG A 105 4.09 -24.72 -5.13
CA ARG A 105 4.75 -25.23 -3.91
C ARG A 105 6.19 -25.68 -4.12
N GLN A 106 6.61 -25.88 -5.37
CA GLN A 106 7.97 -26.31 -5.73
C GLN A 106 8.92 -25.12 -5.91
N ASP A 107 8.39 -23.91 -6.02
CA ASP A 107 9.20 -22.71 -6.16
C ASP A 107 9.90 -22.40 -4.83
N SER A 108 11.17 -21.98 -4.90
CA SER A 108 11.91 -21.54 -3.73
C SER A 108 11.50 -20.12 -3.29
N PHE A 109 11.04 -19.31 -4.24
CA PHE A 109 10.46 -17.99 -4.05
C PHE A 109 9.71 -17.55 -5.31
N CYS A 110 8.87 -16.53 -5.19
CA CYS A 110 7.99 -16.09 -6.25
C CYS A 110 8.08 -14.57 -6.44
N ASN A 111 8.69 -14.11 -7.54
CA ASN A 111 8.90 -12.68 -7.77
C ASN A 111 7.60 -11.97 -8.16
N ILE A 112 7.02 -11.19 -7.26
CA ILE A 112 5.86 -10.35 -7.54
C ILE A 112 6.31 -8.98 -8.05
N LYS A 113 5.73 -8.54 -9.15
CA LYS A 113 5.91 -7.18 -9.65
C LYS A 113 4.89 -6.27 -8.98
N VAL A 114 5.33 -5.07 -8.61
CA VAL A 114 4.41 -4.02 -8.15
C VAL A 114 3.35 -3.76 -9.23
N ASP A 115 2.12 -3.53 -8.77
CA ASP A 115 0.88 -3.37 -9.51
C ASP A 115 0.43 -4.60 -10.32
N HIS A 116 0.97 -5.79 -10.02
CA HIS A 116 0.59 -7.04 -10.65
C HIS A 116 0.19 -8.08 -9.60
N SER A 117 -0.94 -8.75 -9.84
CA SER A 117 -1.40 -9.84 -8.97
C SER A 117 -0.69 -11.15 -9.28
N MET A 118 -0.32 -11.91 -8.24
CA MET A 118 0.22 -13.26 -8.33
C MET A 118 -0.68 -14.24 -7.60
N ARG A 119 -0.96 -15.42 -8.19
CA ARG A 119 -1.80 -16.44 -7.53
C ARG A 119 -0.95 -17.49 -6.83
N ALA A 120 -1.48 -18.06 -5.77
CA ALA A 120 -0.82 -19.15 -5.06
C ALA A 120 -1.82 -20.08 -4.37
N ARG A 121 -1.28 -21.16 -3.80
CA ARG A 121 -2.01 -22.06 -2.91
C ARG A 121 -1.08 -22.61 -1.83
N CYS A 122 -1.61 -22.79 -0.63
CA CYS A 122 -0.96 -23.59 0.42
C CYS A 122 -1.95 -24.62 0.97
N SER A 123 -1.43 -25.73 1.48
CA SER A 123 -2.22 -26.70 2.24
C SER A 123 -2.36 -26.29 3.70
N ALA A 124 -3.28 -26.93 4.42
CA ALA A 124 -3.38 -26.77 5.88
C ALA A 124 -2.00 -26.84 6.55
N HIS A 125 -1.70 -25.85 7.39
CA HIS A 125 -0.45 -25.67 8.13
C HIS A 125 0.82 -25.47 7.29
N GLU A 126 0.68 -25.30 5.97
CA GLU A 126 1.78 -25.04 5.05
C GLU A 126 2.02 -23.54 4.88
N ARG A 127 3.28 -23.16 4.62
CA ARG A 127 3.65 -21.81 4.18
C ARG A 127 3.84 -21.80 2.67
N THR A 128 3.36 -20.76 2.00
CA THR A 128 3.73 -20.53 0.60
C THR A 128 5.24 -20.28 0.51
N PRO A 129 5.87 -20.55 -0.65
CA PRO A 129 7.15 -19.93 -0.95
C PRO A 129 7.04 -18.40 -0.77
N PRO A 130 8.12 -17.72 -0.36
CA PRO A 130 8.08 -16.29 -0.17
C PRO A 130 7.78 -15.56 -1.48
N PHE A 131 6.84 -14.62 -1.47
CA PHE A 131 6.64 -13.68 -2.56
C PHE A 131 7.64 -12.54 -2.41
N VAL A 132 8.56 -12.43 -3.36
CA VAL A 132 9.64 -11.44 -3.32
C VAL A 132 9.21 -10.23 -4.12
N ILE A 133 9.07 -9.08 -3.45
CA ILE A 133 8.83 -7.78 -4.04
C ILE A 133 10.19 -7.10 -4.23
N ALA A 134 10.57 -6.82 -5.47
CA ALA A 134 11.82 -6.14 -5.80
C ALA A 134 11.55 -4.66 -6.06
N LEU A 135 12.19 -3.78 -5.29
CA LEU A 135 12.05 -2.33 -5.36
C LEU A 135 13.38 -1.71 -5.79
N ALA A 136 13.46 -1.31 -7.06
CA ALA A 136 14.64 -0.63 -7.57
C ALA A 136 14.69 0.82 -7.06
N TYR A 137 15.88 1.27 -6.65
CA TYR A 137 16.10 2.63 -6.18
C TYR A 137 17.40 3.20 -6.75
N SER A 138 17.50 4.53 -6.71
CA SER A 138 18.63 5.33 -7.21
C SER A 138 18.97 6.44 -6.21
N PRO A 139 20.12 7.13 -6.36
CA PRO A 139 20.43 8.28 -5.52
C PRO A 139 19.29 9.33 -5.55
N GLY A 140 18.82 9.76 -4.38
CA GLY A 140 17.71 10.70 -4.20
C GLY A 140 16.32 10.15 -4.53
N HIS A 141 16.16 8.83 -4.68
CA HIS A 141 14.87 8.21 -4.94
C HIS A 141 13.94 8.35 -3.72
N ASN A 142 12.73 8.84 -3.95
CA ASN A 142 11.65 8.85 -2.96
C ASN A 142 10.68 7.72 -3.29
N PHE A 143 10.54 6.77 -2.37
CA PHE A 143 9.56 5.69 -2.54
C PHE A 143 8.13 6.23 -2.43
N ASP A 144 7.19 5.52 -3.01
CA ASP A 144 5.77 5.63 -2.67
C ASP A 144 5.44 4.65 -1.55
N ASN A 145 4.31 4.85 -0.85
CA ASN A 145 3.84 3.86 0.12
C ASN A 145 3.59 2.54 -0.61
N LEU A 146 3.95 1.42 0.01
CA LEU A 146 3.69 0.11 -0.53
C LEU A 146 2.55 -0.54 0.26
N VAL A 147 1.50 -0.94 -0.44
CA VAL A 147 0.42 -1.75 0.14
C VAL A 147 0.49 -3.14 -0.46
N VAL A 148 0.45 -4.18 0.38
CA VAL A 148 0.44 -5.58 -0.03
C VAL A 148 -0.84 -6.22 0.46
N GLU A 149 -1.65 -6.71 -0.47
CA GLU A 149 -2.93 -7.34 -0.21
C GLU A 149 -2.90 -8.82 -0.58
N VAL A 150 -3.45 -9.66 0.29
CA VAL A 150 -3.65 -11.10 0.06
C VAL A 150 -5.13 -11.40 0.13
N PHE A 151 -5.69 -11.89 -0.97
CA PHE A 151 -7.09 -12.26 -1.12
C PHE A 151 -7.24 -13.77 -0.97
N ASP A 152 -8.01 -14.26 -0.01
CA ASP A 152 -8.46 -15.66 0.02
C ASP A 152 -9.61 -15.85 -0.99
N LEU A 153 -9.39 -16.78 -1.93
CA LEU A 153 -10.27 -17.10 -3.05
C LEU A 153 -11.11 -18.36 -2.81
N ASN A 154 -11.12 -18.90 -1.59
CA ASN A 154 -12.01 -19.99 -1.22
C ASN A 154 -13.46 -19.51 -1.12
N PRO A 155 -14.47 -20.34 -1.38
CA PRO A 155 -15.87 -19.91 -1.34
C PRO A 155 -16.42 -19.66 0.07
N GLY A 156 -15.76 -20.18 1.12
CA GLY A 156 -16.20 -20.02 2.52
C GLY A 156 -15.61 -18.78 3.18
N ASP A 157 -16.35 -18.17 4.12
CA ASP A 157 -15.86 -17.11 4.99
C ASP A 157 -15.13 -17.75 6.19
N MET A 158 -13.81 -17.69 6.15
CA MET A 158 -12.93 -18.26 7.17
C MET A 158 -11.86 -17.23 7.50
N PRO A 159 -12.12 -16.28 8.42
CA PRO A 159 -11.16 -15.23 8.73
C PRO A 159 -9.82 -15.84 9.13
N ASN A 160 -9.81 -16.89 9.94
CA ASN A 160 -8.59 -17.56 10.40
C ASN A 160 -7.98 -18.52 9.35
N SER A 161 -8.24 -18.36 8.05
CA SER A 161 -7.72 -19.24 7.00
C SER A 161 -6.24 -19.00 6.72
N LEU A 162 -5.77 -17.75 6.83
CA LEU A 162 -4.42 -17.32 6.53
C LEU A 162 -3.80 -16.49 7.67
N THR A 163 -2.48 -16.48 7.72
CA THR A 163 -1.68 -15.45 8.40
C THR A 163 -0.65 -14.90 7.43
N VAL A 164 -0.46 -13.58 7.41
CA VAL A 164 0.41 -12.92 6.46
C VAL A 164 1.52 -12.17 7.19
N SER A 165 2.76 -12.43 6.82
CA SER A 165 3.95 -11.79 7.38
C SER A 165 4.81 -11.20 6.27
N LEU A 166 5.28 -9.98 6.46
CA LEU A 166 6.22 -9.31 5.56
C LEU A 166 7.58 -9.19 6.25
N TYR A 167 8.62 -9.61 5.56
CA TYR A 167 10.00 -9.63 6.03
C TYR A 167 10.88 -8.75 5.14
N MET A 168 11.98 -8.27 5.72
CA MET A 168 13.02 -7.61 4.94
C MET A 168 13.89 -8.63 4.20
N GLY A 169 14.41 -8.27 3.03
CA GLY A 169 15.36 -9.08 2.26
C GLY A 169 14.72 -10.27 1.56
N ARG A 170 15.57 -11.21 1.12
CA ARG A 170 15.17 -12.48 0.50
C ARG A 170 15.20 -13.60 1.56
N GLY A 171 14.25 -13.56 2.49
CA GLY A 171 14.13 -14.55 3.57
C GLY A 171 14.87 -14.22 4.87
N SER A 172 14.97 -12.94 5.26
CA SER A 172 15.44 -12.62 6.62
C SER A 172 14.41 -13.03 7.68
N HIS A 173 14.85 -13.10 8.93
CA HIS A 173 13.98 -13.38 10.07
C HIS A 173 13.36 -12.12 10.70
N GLU A 174 13.74 -10.92 10.24
CA GLU A 174 13.21 -9.67 10.78
C GLU A 174 11.85 -9.37 10.14
N THR A 175 10.81 -9.46 10.97
CA THR A 175 9.42 -9.23 10.55
C THR A 175 9.17 -7.73 10.54
N LEU A 176 8.89 -7.16 9.38
CA LEU A 176 8.57 -5.75 9.21
C LEU A 176 7.11 -5.47 9.55
N ALA A 177 6.20 -6.31 9.06
CA ALA A 177 4.79 -6.15 9.27
C ALA A 177 4.09 -7.51 9.35
N PHE A 178 3.00 -7.57 10.09
CA PHE A 178 2.24 -8.79 10.30
C PHE A 178 0.75 -8.47 10.33
N ALA A 179 -0.04 -9.24 9.58
CA ALA A 179 -1.47 -9.08 9.49
C ALA A 179 -2.17 -10.36 9.94
N ARG A 180 -3.11 -10.16 10.85
CA ARG A 180 -4.20 -11.09 11.15
C ARG A 180 -5.49 -10.55 10.53
N PRO A 181 -6.51 -11.40 10.35
CA PRO A 181 -7.81 -10.93 9.88
C PRO A 181 -8.33 -9.88 10.87
N LEU A 182 -8.91 -8.80 10.35
CA LEU A 182 -9.59 -7.81 11.19
C LEU A 182 -10.79 -8.49 11.85
N ASP A 183 -10.77 -8.62 13.19
CA ASP A 183 -11.71 -9.45 13.96
C ASP A 183 -13.13 -8.83 14.08
N THR A 184 -13.37 -7.62 13.54
CA THR A 184 -14.42 -6.75 14.11
C THR A 184 -15.49 -6.17 13.18
N THR A 185 -15.48 -6.37 11.85
CA THR A 185 -16.64 -5.92 11.04
C THR A 185 -17.05 -6.89 9.93
N ALA A 186 -18.34 -7.21 9.87
CA ALA A 186 -18.95 -8.06 8.84
C ALA A 186 -18.86 -7.48 7.40
N ILE A 187 -18.34 -6.25 7.25
CA ILE A 187 -18.22 -5.53 5.97
C ILE A 187 -16.79 -5.63 5.40
N ALA A 188 -15.77 -5.84 6.25
CA ALA A 188 -14.40 -6.15 5.82
C ALA A 188 -14.20 -7.62 5.39
N ARG A 189 -15.31 -8.36 5.21
CA ARG A 189 -15.37 -9.80 4.94
C ARG A 189 -14.90 -10.25 3.56
N ASP A 190 -14.28 -9.40 2.76
CA ASP A 190 -13.76 -9.80 1.44
C ASP A 190 -12.51 -10.70 1.51
N ARG A 191 -12.20 -11.25 2.70
CA ARG A 191 -11.09 -12.17 2.97
C ARG A 191 -9.76 -11.61 2.46
N VAL A 192 -9.59 -10.30 2.67
CA VAL A 192 -8.42 -9.54 2.28
C VAL A 192 -7.56 -9.26 3.50
N PHE A 193 -6.29 -9.58 3.39
CA PHE A 193 -5.27 -9.30 4.40
C PHE A 193 -4.37 -8.21 3.82
N SER A 194 -4.30 -7.05 4.46
CA SER A 194 -3.55 -5.90 3.95
C SER A 194 -2.39 -5.55 4.87
N LEU A 195 -1.23 -5.24 4.28
CA LEU A 195 -0.03 -4.76 4.94
C LEU A 195 0.44 -3.49 4.26
N GLY A 196 0.59 -2.40 5.00
CA GLY A 196 1.17 -1.16 4.51
C GLY A 196 2.60 -0.98 5.00
N LEU A 197 3.50 -0.57 4.12
CA LEU A 197 4.78 0.05 4.46
C LEU A 197 4.75 1.48 3.95
N ASN A 198 5.03 2.44 4.81
CA ASN A 198 5.11 3.83 4.38
C ASN A 198 6.46 4.11 3.66
N THR A 199 6.52 5.22 2.94
CA THR A 199 7.70 5.67 2.21
C THR A 199 8.97 5.72 3.08
N ILE A 200 8.87 6.15 4.34
CA ILE A 200 10.04 6.20 5.24
C ILE A 200 10.51 4.80 5.58
N GLU A 201 9.60 3.92 5.99
CA GLU A 201 9.95 2.56 6.36
C GLU A 201 10.65 1.90 5.17
N LEU A 202 10.17 2.13 3.95
CA LEU A 202 10.85 1.68 2.75
C LEU A 202 12.23 2.34 2.57
N SER A 203 12.38 3.64 2.81
CA SER A 203 13.66 4.31 2.62
C SER A 203 14.69 3.93 3.69
N GLU A 204 14.29 3.84 4.95
CA GLU A 204 15.09 3.35 6.08
C GLU A 204 15.53 1.91 5.87
N ASN A 205 14.61 1.02 5.53
CA ASN A 205 14.92 -0.41 5.40
C ASN A 205 15.71 -0.74 4.13
N LEU A 206 15.52 -0.01 3.03
CA LEU A 206 16.15 -0.36 1.76
C LEU A 206 17.43 0.42 1.47
N CYS A 207 17.59 1.62 2.05
CA CYS A 207 18.73 2.48 1.74
C CYS A 207 19.18 3.37 2.91
N ASP A 208 18.91 2.97 4.15
CA ASP A 208 19.32 3.68 5.38
C ASP A 208 18.79 5.13 5.46
N GLY A 209 17.57 5.34 4.94
CA GLY A 209 16.80 6.58 5.06
C GLY A 209 16.86 7.43 3.80
N VAL A 210 18.07 7.83 3.37
CA VAL A 210 18.27 8.57 2.11
C VAL A 210 19.06 7.70 1.14
N CYS A 211 18.42 7.35 0.03
CA CYS A 211 19.07 6.54 -0.99
C CYS A 211 20.23 7.31 -1.61
N ASN A 212 21.46 6.93 -1.28
CA ASN A 212 22.69 7.54 -1.82
C ASN A 212 23.33 6.69 -2.94
N THR A 213 22.82 5.48 -3.14
CA THR A 213 23.31 4.51 -4.11
C THR A 213 22.19 4.03 -5.01
N THR A 214 22.56 3.39 -6.12
CA THR A 214 21.61 2.63 -6.94
C THR A 214 21.62 1.19 -6.46
N GLY A 215 20.43 0.61 -6.28
CA GLY A 215 20.30 -0.77 -5.83
C GLY A 215 18.89 -1.30 -6.02
N THR A 216 18.70 -2.52 -5.53
CA THR A 216 17.37 -3.16 -5.49
C THR A 216 17.14 -3.67 -4.09
N GLY A 217 16.15 -3.09 -3.43
CA GLY A 217 15.60 -3.57 -2.18
C GLY A 217 14.71 -4.78 -2.40
N TYR A 218 14.69 -5.70 -1.43
CA TYR A 218 13.83 -6.87 -1.49
C TYR A 218 12.98 -6.95 -0.23
N LEU A 219 11.70 -7.20 -0.42
CA LEU A 219 10.77 -7.56 0.65
C LEU A 219 10.25 -8.97 0.37
N SER A 220 10.10 -9.78 1.40
CA SER A 220 9.58 -11.15 1.30
C SER A 220 8.27 -11.27 2.05
N LEU A 221 7.17 -11.47 1.34
CA LEU A 221 5.88 -11.80 1.93
C LEU A 221 5.76 -13.32 2.09
N VAL A 222 5.44 -13.79 3.28
CA VAL A 222 5.12 -15.21 3.53
C VAL A 222 3.69 -15.31 3.99
N VAL A 223 2.93 -16.19 3.34
CA VAL A 223 1.56 -16.52 3.72
C VAL A 223 1.57 -17.93 4.30
N ALA A 224 1.05 -18.08 5.52
CA ALA A 224 0.83 -19.39 6.13
C ALA A 224 -0.66 -19.73 6.13
N CYS A 225 -1.01 -20.90 5.62
CA CYS A 225 -2.33 -21.48 5.74
C CYS A 225 -2.52 -22.05 7.14
N ASN A 226 -3.70 -21.86 7.71
CA ASN A 226 -4.01 -22.41 9.03
C ASN A 226 -4.60 -23.82 8.90
N HIS A 227 -5.92 -24.01 9.03
CA HIS A 227 -6.51 -25.35 9.11
C HIS A 227 -6.96 -25.95 7.77
N ASN A 228 -7.08 -25.13 6.72
CA ASN A 228 -7.64 -25.55 5.43
C ASN A 228 -6.68 -25.21 4.29
N ASP A 229 -6.84 -25.91 3.17
CA ASP A 229 -6.21 -25.54 1.91
C ASP A 229 -6.77 -24.20 1.43
N VAL A 230 -5.88 -23.25 1.10
CA VAL A 230 -6.27 -21.92 0.64
C VAL A 230 -5.72 -21.62 -0.73
N ARG A 231 -6.61 -21.16 -1.62
CA ARG A 231 -6.25 -20.52 -2.89
C ARG A 231 -6.23 -19.02 -2.65
N MET A 232 -5.17 -18.35 -3.06
CA MET A 232 -5.01 -16.93 -2.80
C MET A 232 -4.53 -16.14 -4.02
N SER A 233 -4.76 -14.83 -3.98
CA SER A 233 -4.13 -13.85 -4.86
C SER A 233 -3.36 -12.84 -4.01
N VAL A 234 -2.14 -12.51 -4.40
CA VAL A 234 -1.30 -11.50 -3.75
C VAL A 234 -1.16 -10.34 -4.71
N LEU A 235 -1.32 -9.11 -4.23
CA LEU A 235 -1.12 -7.88 -4.98
C LEU A 235 -0.23 -6.95 -4.16
N ALA A 236 0.85 -6.44 -4.76
CA ALA A 236 1.64 -5.37 -4.18
C ALA A 236 1.39 -4.11 -5.00
N THR A 237 1.04 -2.99 -4.38
CA THR A 237 0.66 -1.74 -5.05
C THR A 237 1.44 -0.58 -4.48
N ALA A 238 2.02 0.23 -5.36
CA ALA A 238 2.62 1.50 -4.98
C ALA A 238 1.52 2.57 -4.93
N VAL A 239 1.28 3.14 -3.75
CA VAL A 239 0.21 4.09 -3.51
C VAL A 239 0.78 5.49 -3.29
N LYS A 240 0.51 6.36 -4.26
CA LYS A 240 0.70 7.81 -4.16
C LYS A 240 -0.56 8.45 -3.57
N VAL A 241 -0.66 8.57 -2.26
CA VAL A 241 -1.77 9.33 -1.66
C VAL A 241 -1.38 10.80 -1.60
N LYS A 242 -1.52 11.50 -2.73
CA LYS A 242 -1.44 12.96 -2.75
C LYS A 242 -2.81 13.50 -2.33
N ALA A 243 -2.90 14.16 -1.17
CA ALA A 243 -4.05 14.99 -0.88
C ALA A 243 -4.12 16.09 -1.94
N SER A 244 -5.26 16.22 -2.62
CA SER A 244 -5.41 17.25 -3.65
C SER A 244 -5.17 18.62 -3.02
N ASP A 245 -4.34 19.44 -3.67
CA ASP A 245 -4.03 20.79 -3.20
C ASP A 245 -5.37 21.56 -3.08
N PHE A 246 -5.83 21.80 -1.84
CA PHE A 246 -7.04 22.57 -1.50
C PHE A 246 -8.40 21.97 -1.92
N ALA A 247 -8.45 20.69 -2.30
CA ALA A 247 -9.71 20.00 -2.51
C ALA A 247 -9.91 18.90 -1.45
N PRO A 248 -11.16 18.69 -0.98
CA PRO A 248 -11.45 17.61 -0.05
C PRO A 248 -11.02 16.25 -0.62
N THR A 249 -10.25 15.50 0.13
CA THR A 249 -9.78 14.16 -0.20
C THR A 249 -10.47 13.17 0.72
N ASN A 250 -11.26 12.25 0.16
CA ASN A 250 -11.90 11.19 0.94
C ASN A 250 -10.89 10.06 1.20
N GLY A 251 -11.00 9.41 2.36
CA GLY A 251 -10.21 8.24 2.70
C GLY A 251 -10.92 7.33 3.68
N GLU A 252 -10.32 6.16 3.89
CA GLU A 252 -10.74 5.20 4.90
C GLU A 252 -9.53 4.75 5.73
N VAL A 253 -9.71 4.57 7.03
CA VAL A 253 -8.69 4.00 7.92
C VAL A 253 -9.35 3.00 8.85
N CYS A 254 -8.82 1.78 8.90
CA CYS A 254 -9.36 0.70 9.71
C CYS A 254 -8.60 0.51 11.03
N PRO A 255 -9.19 -0.19 12.00
CA PRO A 255 -8.57 -0.46 13.29
C PRO A 255 -7.16 -1.00 13.16
N GLU A 256 -6.26 -0.47 13.98
CA GLU A 256 -4.84 -0.81 14.01
C GLU A 256 -4.04 -0.50 12.74
N LEU A 257 -4.65 0.18 11.76
CA LEU A 257 -3.99 0.58 10.52
C LEU A 257 -3.73 2.08 10.47
N TRP A 258 -2.73 2.43 9.68
CA TRP A 258 -2.43 3.82 9.32
C TRP A 258 -2.94 4.15 7.94
N SER A 259 -3.43 5.38 7.78
CA SER A 259 -3.69 5.99 6.48
C SER A 259 -2.88 7.28 6.37
N TYR A 260 -2.07 7.37 5.32
CA TYR A 260 -1.11 8.46 5.15
C TYR A 260 -1.48 9.33 3.96
N HIS A 261 -1.30 10.64 4.10
CA HIS A 261 -1.43 11.58 2.99
C HIS A 261 -0.21 12.48 2.92
N MET A 262 0.24 12.74 1.69
CA MET A 262 1.24 13.75 1.40
C MET A 262 0.54 15.04 0.97
N ILE A 263 0.94 16.15 1.59
CA ILE A 263 0.36 17.47 1.37
C ILE A 263 1.43 18.39 0.82
N ARG A 264 1.15 19.07 -0.29
CA ARG A 264 2.03 20.10 -0.82
C ARG A 264 1.86 21.39 -0.04
N VAL A 265 2.96 21.96 0.42
CA VAL A 265 2.96 23.22 1.15
C VAL A 265 3.26 24.37 0.20
N PRO A 266 2.41 25.40 0.11
CA PRO A 266 2.70 26.58 -0.70
C PRO A 266 3.93 27.32 -0.20
N HIS A 267 4.78 27.78 -1.11
CA HIS A 267 6.04 28.48 -0.77
C HIS A 267 5.86 29.72 0.12
N ASN A 268 4.70 30.37 0.08
CA ASN A 268 4.44 31.61 0.82
C ASN A 268 3.66 31.39 2.12
N ALA A 269 3.29 30.15 2.45
CA ALA A 269 2.52 29.85 3.66
C ALA A 269 3.44 29.88 4.90
N SER A 270 2.91 30.32 6.05
CA SER A 270 3.60 30.18 7.35
C SER A 270 3.53 28.72 7.86
N GLY A 271 2.47 28.03 7.46
CA GLY A 271 2.20 26.63 7.75
C GLY A 271 0.98 26.14 6.97
N VAL A 272 0.55 24.92 7.26
CA VAL A 272 -0.66 24.34 6.66
C VAL A 272 -1.49 23.68 7.75
N ARG A 273 -2.79 23.96 7.75
CA ARG A 273 -3.76 23.27 8.61
C ARG A 273 -4.50 22.22 7.80
N VAL A 274 -4.55 21.02 8.35
CA VAL A 274 -5.22 19.87 7.77
C VAL A 274 -6.46 19.58 8.60
N HIS A 275 -7.62 19.88 8.06
CA HIS A 275 -8.90 19.61 8.70
C HIS A 275 -9.34 18.20 8.36
N ILE A 276 -9.76 17.46 9.38
CA ILE A 276 -10.16 16.06 9.30
C ILE A 276 -11.62 15.98 9.74
N GLU A 277 -12.48 15.47 8.86
CA GLU A 277 -13.89 15.20 9.15
C GLU A 277 -14.12 13.68 9.10
N VAL A 278 -14.47 13.07 10.23
CA VAL A 278 -14.79 11.64 10.31
C VAL A 278 -16.30 11.47 10.08
N LEU A 279 -16.65 11.01 8.87
CA LEU A 279 -18.02 10.80 8.42
C LEU A 279 -18.67 9.57 9.06
N LYS A 280 -17.87 8.53 9.31
CA LYS A 280 -18.28 7.25 9.90
C LYS A 280 -17.08 6.62 10.60
N GLY A 281 -17.31 5.79 11.63
CA GLY A 281 -16.26 5.08 12.37
C GLY A 281 -15.48 5.99 13.32
N ASP A 282 -14.25 5.61 13.66
CA ASP A 282 -13.42 6.35 14.60
C ASP A 282 -11.93 6.28 14.26
N VAL A 283 -11.25 7.39 14.56
CA VAL A 283 -9.81 7.57 14.41
C VAL A 283 -9.26 7.84 15.80
N TYR A 284 -8.26 7.10 16.26
CA TYR A 284 -7.69 7.34 17.58
C TYR A 284 -6.74 8.52 17.59
N TYR A 285 -5.89 8.63 16.55
CA TYR A 285 -4.89 9.68 16.48
C TYR A 285 -4.77 10.26 15.08
N ALA A 286 -4.57 11.57 15.03
CA ALA A 286 -4.07 12.27 13.86
C ALA A 286 -2.70 12.86 14.20
N MET A 287 -1.78 12.81 13.24
CA MET A 287 -0.43 13.32 13.43
C MET A 287 0.03 14.02 12.16
N SER A 288 0.85 15.06 12.30
CA SER A 288 1.52 15.70 11.17
C SER A 288 3.02 15.82 11.38
N ARG A 289 3.75 15.75 10.27
CA ARG A 289 5.22 15.75 10.24
C ARG A 289 5.77 16.39 8.98
N TRP A 290 6.91 17.05 9.16
CA TRP A 290 7.82 17.36 8.07
C TRP A 290 8.65 16.13 7.72
N ASP A 291 8.96 15.97 6.43
CA ASP A 291 9.94 15.00 5.87
C ASP A 291 9.46 13.57 5.75
N THR A 292 8.80 13.11 6.81
CA THR A 292 8.53 11.70 7.06
C THR A 292 7.04 11.55 7.42
N GLN A 293 6.40 10.46 7.01
CA GLN A 293 5.08 10.09 7.51
C GLN A 293 5.08 9.82 9.04
N PRO A 294 4.07 10.30 9.79
CA PRO A 294 3.99 10.01 11.21
C PRO A 294 3.60 8.55 11.47
N SER A 295 4.41 7.80 12.21
CA SER A 295 4.07 6.46 12.70
C SER A 295 4.49 6.31 14.17
N PHE A 296 4.02 5.27 14.86
CA PHE A 296 4.45 5.02 16.25
C PHE A 296 5.93 4.65 16.42
N ALA A 297 6.61 4.30 15.31
CA ALA A 297 8.06 4.09 15.31
C ALA A 297 8.84 5.42 15.18
N SER A 298 8.19 6.46 14.64
CA SER A 298 8.70 7.83 14.71
C SER A 298 8.43 8.42 16.11
N CYS A 299 9.10 9.52 16.51
CA CYS A 299 8.90 10.05 17.86
C CYS A 299 7.40 10.36 18.07
N ASN A 300 6.77 9.85 19.15
CA ASN A 300 5.33 10.03 19.40
C ASN A 300 4.97 11.44 19.90
N ALA A 301 5.89 12.41 19.78
CA ALA A 301 5.59 13.78 20.17
C ALA A 301 4.45 14.33 19.30
N ASN A 302 3.51 15.06 19.87
CA ASN A 302 2.54 15.85 19.09
C ASN A 302 1.47 15.01 18.38
N GLU A 303 1.02 13.92 19.03
CA GLU A 303 -0.18 13.20 18.63
C GLU A 303 -1.44 13.99 19.02
N MET A 304 -2.38 14.12 18.07
CA MET A 304 -3.69 14.68 18.34
C MET A 304 -4.67 13.52 18.59
N PRO A 305 -5.19 13.34 19.82
CA PRO A 305 -6.24 12.37 20.06
C PRO A 305 -7.51 12.78 19.31
N MET A 306 -8.05 11.84 18.55
CA MET A 306 -9.24 11.97 17.71
C MET A 306 -10.39 11.06 18.19
N SER A 307 -10.15 10.22 19.20
CA SER A 307 -11.18 9.39 19.81
C SER A 307 -12.37 10.27 20.22
N ASP A 308 -13.56 9.91 19.75
CA ASP A 308 -14.82 10.66 19.95
C ASP A 308 -14.95 12.00 19.20
N MET A 309 -14.00 12.35 18.32
CA MET A 309 -14.06 13.56 17.50
C MET A 309 -14.53 13.28 16.07
N HIS A 310 -15.61 13.95 15.66
CA HIS A 310 -16.02 13.99 14.25
C HIS A 310 -15.26 15.02 13.43
N HIS A 311 -14.68 16.03 14.09
CA HIS A 311 -13.93 17.09 13.44
C HIS A 311 -12.67 17.34 14.25
N GLY A 312 -11.52 17.31 13.58
CA GLY A 312 -10.24 17.66 14.18
C GLY A 312 -9.35 18.35 13.17
N HIS A 313 -8.19 18.80 13.64
CA HIS A 313 -7.18 19.35 12.75
C HIS A 313 -5.79 19.16 13.29
N VAL A 314 -4.84 18.96 12.38
CA VAL A 314 -3.42 18.98 12.67
C VAL A 314 -2.74 20.04 11.83
N ASP A 315 -1.73 20.69 12.41
CA ASP A 315 -1.01 21.78 11.78
C ASP A 315 0.42 21.35 11.44
N LEU A 316 0.89 21.75 10.26
CA LEU A 316 2.29 21.74 9.84
C LEU A 316 2.85 23.17 9.94
N CYS A 317 3.48 23.50 11.06
CA CYS A 317 4.02 24.83 11.34
C CYS A 317 5.45 25.03 10.79
N ASN A 318 5.89 26.29 10.77
CA ASN A 318 7.26 26.68 10.38
C ASN A 318 7.65 26.28 8.95
N ALA A 319 6.73 26.39 7.99
CA ALA A 319 7.00 26.05 6.59
C ALA A 319 8.20 26.79 5.99
N LYS A 320 8.53 28.00 6.50
CA LYS A 320 9.73 28.76 6.08
C LYS A 320 11.05 28.09 6.49
N GLU A 321 11.09 27.50 7.69
CA GLU A 321 12.27 26.78 8.20
C GLU A 321 12.48 25.46 7.45
N HIS A 322 11.41 24.95 6.84
CA HIS A 322 11.39 23.77 5.97
C HIS A 322 11.21 24.15 4.49
N SER A 323 11.69 25.32 4.06
CA SER A 323 11.48 25.82 2.69
C SER A 323 12.19 25.00 1.61
N ASP A 324 13.18 24.20 1.99
CA ASP A 324 13.79 23.15 1.17
C ASP A 324 12.81 22.01 0.87
N LYS A 325 11.74 21.89 1.67
CA LYS A 325 10.78 20.81 1.65
C LYS A 325 9.46 21.29 1.07
N LYS A 326 9.06 20.66 -0.02
CA LYS A 326 7.83 21.03 -0.75
C LYS A 326 6.58 20.33 -0.20
N TYR A 327 6.75 19.40 0.75
CA TYR A 327 5.71 18.51 1.21
C TYR A 327 5.80 18.29 2.72
N GLY A 328 4.63 18.12 3.34
CA GLY A 328 4.49 17.53 4.66
C GLY A 328 3.60 16.30 4.60
N HIS A 329 3.54 15.57 5.70
CA HIS A 329 2.78 14.32 5.80
C HIS A 329 1.79 14.39 6.94
N ILE A 330 0.62 13.78 6.74
CA ILE A 330 -0.36 13.48 7.77
C ILE A 330 -0.57 11.97 7.82
N GLY A 331 -0.74 11.45 9.03
CA GLY A 331 -1.17 10.09 9.28
C GLY A 331 -2.40 10.08 10.18
N LEU A 332 -3.34 9.21 9.85
CA LEU A 332 -4.49 8.88 10.69
C LEU A 332 -4.35 7.42 11.13
N TYR A 333 -4.49 7.18 12.43
CA TYR A 333 -4.49 5.83 13.00
C TYR A 333 -5.92 5.41 13.35
N GLY A 334 -6.38 4.32 12.76
CA GLY A 334 -7.77 3.87 12.91
C GLY A 334 -8.07 3.38 14.32
N GLY A 335 -9.29 3.64 14.76
CA GLY A 335 -9.79 3.31 16.10
C GLY A 335 -10.37 1.91 16.22
N THR A 336 -11.56 1.79 16.82
CA THR A 336 -12.30 0.54 17.03
C THR A 336 -13.01 0.06 15.77
N PHE A 337 -13.45 0.98 14.91
CA PHE A 337 -14.19 0.75 13.68
C PHE A 337 -13.51 1.44 12.50
N CYS A 338 -13.70 0.90 11.29
CA CYS A 338 -13.19 1.55 10.09
C CYS A 338 -13.84 2.92 9.91
N ALA A 339 -12.98 3.94 9.88
CA ALA A 339 -13.36 5.32 9.73
C ALA A 339 -13.34 5.74 8.27
N VAL A 340 -14.45 6.27 7.77
CA VAL A 340 -14.50 7.00 6.51
C VAL A 340 -14.37 8.48 6.85
N TYR A 341 -13.42 9.15 6.21
CA TYR A 341 -13.10 10.54 6.53
C TYR A 341 -12.87 11.39 5.29
N VAL A 342 -12.89 12.70 5.49
CA VAL A 342 -12.53 13.72 4.52
C VAL A 342 -11.40 14.56 5.09
N ILE A 343 -10.34 14.75 4.30
CA ILE A 343 -9.27 15.70 4.61
C ILE A 343 -9.42 16.91 3.72
N SER A 344 -9.41 18.10 4.31
CA SER A 344 -9.26 19.36 3.57
C SER A 344 -8.06 20.14 4.10
N VAL A 345 -7.40 20.87 3.20
CA VAL A 345 -6.13 21.52 3.48
C VAL A 345 -6.28 23.02 3.29
N SER A 346 -5.86 23.81 4.28
CA SER A 346 -5.82 25.27 4.21
C SER A 346 -4.41 25.78 4.51
N ALA A 347 -3.93 26.70 3.68
CA ALA A 347 -2.66 27.40 3.96
C ALA A 347 -2.88 28.40 5.10
N LEU A 348 -1.91 28.46 6.02
CA LEU A 348 -1.90 29.45 7.10
C LEU A 348 -1.13 30.69 6.64
N GLY A 349 -1.73 31.86 6.87
CA GLY A 349 -1.14 33.17 6.66
C GLY A 349 -0.16 33.56 7.77
N PRO A 350 0.54 34.69 7.62
CA PRO A 350 1.53 35.16 8.61
C PRO A 350 0.93 35.41 10.00
N ASP A 351 -0.35 35.79 10.05
CA ASP A 351 -1.07 36.16 11.28
C ASP A 351 -1.92 35.00 11.85
N ASP A 352 -2.00 33.87 11.14
CA ASP A 352 -2.76 32.72 11.61
C ASP A 352 -1.98 31.97 12.70
N SER A 353 -2.66 31.61 13.79
CA SER A 353 -2.06 30.79 14.84
C SER A 353 -1.85 29.36 14.34
N CYS A 354 -0.61 28.87 14.44
CA CYS A 354 -0.23 27.51 14.09
C CYS A 354 0.11 26.70 15.36
N SER A 355 -0.56 25.57 15.56
CA SER A 355 -0.38 24.73 16.75
C SER A 355 0.82 23.80 16.61
N THR A 356 1.94 24.16 17.23
CA THR A 356 3.13 23.31 17.31
C THR A 356 2.89 22.04 18.12
N GLU A 357 1.81 21.96 18.91
CA GLU A 357 1.40 20.76 19.64
C GLU A 357 0.98 19.62 18.70
N THR A 358 0.74 19.91 17.42
CA THR A 358 0.37 18.91 16.40
C THR A 358 1.39 18.80 15.25
N THR A 359 2.40 19.68 15.24
CA THR A 359 3.53 19.65 14.31
C THR A 359 4.71 18.94 14.95
N GLY A 360 5.05 17.72 14.54
CA GLY A 360 6.28 17.09 15.04
C GLY A 360 7.48 17.39 14.16
N ILE A 361 8.61 17.60 14.83
CA ILE A 361 9.94 17.53 14.24
C ILE A 361 10.66 16.41 15.00
N CYS A 362 10.96 15.31 14.30
CA CYS A 362 11.83 14.29 14.86
C CYS A 362 13.24 14.85 14.85
N ASP A 363 13.77 15.23 16.02
CA ASP A 363 15.19 15.52 16.15
C ASP A 363 15.95 14.19 16.09
N VAL A 364 16.21 13.71 14.86
CA VAL A 364 16.80 12.40 14.56
C VAL A 364 18.13 12.21 15.30
N LEU A 365 18.82 13.31 15.61
CA LEU A 365 20.08 13.34 16.36
C LEU A 365 19.92 12.93 17.83
N ALA A 366 18.77 13.20 18.46
CA ALA A 366 18.53 12.83 19.86
C ALA A 366 18.29 11.32 20.01
N HIS A 367 17.58 10.68 19.09
CA HIS A 367 17.25 9.24 19.17
C HIS A 367 18.41 8.33 18.73
N ALA A 368 19.22 8.76 17.76
CA ALA A 368 20.45 8.03 17.41
C ALA A 368 21.43 7.95 18.60
N SER A 369 21.50 8.98 19.44
CA SER A 369 22.35 8.98 20.64
C SER A 369 21.86 7.98 21.70
N ALA A 370 20.54 7.83 21.88
CA ALA A 370 19.96 6.89 22.84
C ALA A 370 20.11 5.43 22.40
N ALA A 371 19.90 5.13 21.11
CA ALA A 371 20.09 3.78 20.56
C ALA A 371 21.58 3.36 20.58
N THR A 372 22.49 4.31 20.35
CA THR A 372 23.94 4.06 20.44
C THR A 372 24.40 3.86 21.90
N ALA A 373 23.82 4.60 22.85
CA ALA A 373 24.09 4.42 24.29
C ALA A 373 23.57 3.08 24.83
N LEU A 374 22.40 2.61 24.38
CA LEU A 374 21.85 1.29 24.71
C LEU A 374 22.66 0.14 24.11
N ARG A 375 23.18 0.30 22.88
CA ARG A 375 24.11 -0.68 22.29
C ARG A 375 25.47 -0.70 22.99
N ALA A 376 26.00 0.46 23.39
CA ALA A 376 27.28 0.54 24.12
C ALA A 376 27.19 -0.10 25.51
N THR A 377 26.06 0.07 26.21
CA THR A 377 25.83 -0.59 27.52
C THR A 377 25.59 -2.09 27.39
N ALA A 378 24.86 -2.56 26.38
CA ALA A 378 24.70 -4.00 26.13
C ALA A 378 26.02 -4.71 25.77
N VAL A 379 26.89 -4.05 24.99
CA VAL A 379 28.23 -4.58 24.66
C VAL A 379 29.16 -4.56 25.88
N ALA A 380 29.06 -3.55 26.75
CA ALA A 380 29.82 -3.51 28.00
C ALA A 380 29.42 -4.64 28.97
N TRP A 381 28.13 -5.01 29.03
CA TRP A 381 27.68 -6.16 29.83
C TRP A 381 28.09 -7.51 29.22
N ALA A 382 28.10 -7.63 27.90
CA ALA A 382 28.54 -8.86 27.22
C ALA A 382 30.06 -9.10 27.32
N LEU A 383 30.86 -8.04 27.43
CA LEU A 383 32.32 -8.13 27.60
C LEU A 383 32.76 -8.22 29.08
N ALA A 384 31.90 -7.84 30.03
CA ALA A 384 32.20 -7.92 31.47
C ALA A 384 31.93 -9.30 32.10
N VAL A 385 31.39 -10.26 31.35
CA VAL A 385 31.13 -11.64 31.84
C VAL A 385 31.92 -12.63 30.99
N PRO A 386 33.25 -12.73 31.20
CA PRO A 386 33.77 -14.02 31.64
C PRO A 386 35.03 -13.87 32.51
N CYS A 387 34.91 -13.69 33.82
CA CYS A 387 36.05 -13.94 34.73
C CYS A 387 35.71 -14.07 36.22
N ALA A 388 34.51 -14.53 36.58
CA ALA A 388 34.12 -14.69 37.98
C ALA A 388 33.41 -16.02 38.28
N ILE A 389 33.86 -17.14 37.70
CA ILE A 389 33.53 -18.48 38.20
C ILE A 389 34.75 -19.40 38.04
N VAL A 390 35.82 -19.14 38.78
CA VAL A 390 36.77 -20.18 39.22
C VAL A 390 37.32 -19.71 40.56
N LEU A 391 36.67 -20.13 41.64
CA LEU A 391 37.25 -20.31 42.99
C LEU A 391 36.09 -20.71 43.89
N LEU A 392 35.75 -21.99 43.87
CA LEU A 392 35.28 -22.79 45.02
C LEU A 392 35.12 -24.23 44.50
N GLY A 393 35.95 -25.11 45.04
CA GLY A 393 36.15 -26.47 44.53
C GLY A 393 34.92 -27.36 44.64
N GLY A 394 34.83 -28.30 43.71
CA GLY A 394 33.82 -29.36 43.75
C GLY A 394 33.96 -30.27 42.54
N ARG A 395 34.48 -31.48 42.79
CA ARG A 395 34.74 -32.59 41.87
C ARG A 395 33.70 -32.75 40.73
N CYS A 396 34.15 -32.74 39.48
CA CYS A 396 33.44 -33.38 38.38
C CYS A 396 33.78 -34.87 38.35
N MET A 397 32.80 -35.71 38.67
CA MET A 397 32.80 -37.13 38.38
C MET A 397 32.21 -37.33 36.98
N TRP A 398 32.96 -37.98 36.11
CA TRP A 398 32.48 -38.43 34.80
C TRP A 398 31.56 -39.65 34.96
N GLY A 399 30.51 -39.71 34.15
CA GLY A 399 29.67 -40.89 33.98
C GLY A 399 28.76 -40.76 32.76
N PHE A 400 29.21 -41.39 31.67
CA PHE A 400 28.53 -41.83 30.43
C PHE A 400 27.37 -41.03 29.82
#